data_AF-A0A925I7U7-F1
#
_entry.id   AF-A0A925I7U7-F1
#
_cell.length_a   1.000
_cell.length_b   1.000
_cell.length_c   1.000
_cell.angle_alpha   90.00
_cell.angle_beta   90.00
_cell.angle_gamma   90.00
#
_symmetry.space_group_name_H-M   'P 1'
#
loop_
_entity.id
_entity.type
_entity.pdbx_description
1 polymer ?
#
loop_
_entity_poly.entity_id
_entity_poly.type
_entity_poly.pdbx_seq_one_letter_code
_entity_poly.pdbx_strand_id
1 'polypeptide(L)' 'EFDNKTWEVDEFKGANAGLFVAEIELTDENEKYSKPDWVGENVSDNRKYANSNLVMKPYTSW' A
#
# COMPACT_ATOMS: atom_id res chain seq x y z
N GLU A 1 4.07 12.90 -5.84
CA GLU A 1 5.24 12.49 -6.63
C GLU A 1 6.50 12.54 -5.78
N PHE A 2 7.40 11.58 -5.94
CA PHE A 2 8.70 11.51 -5.29
C PHE A 2 9.68 10.79 -6.22
N ASP A 3 10.87 11.35 -6.45
CA ASP A 3 11.90 10.77 -7.33
C ASP A 3 11.38 10.35 -8.72
N ASN A 4 10.62 11.25 -9.37
CA ASN A 4 9.95 11.01 -10.65
C ASN A 4 8.98 9.81 -10.67
N LYS A 5 8.52 9.37 -9.51
CA LYS A 5 7.51 8.32 -9.35
C LYS A 5 6.26 8.87 -8.70
N THR A 6 5.12 8.42 -9.21
CA THR A 6 3.82 8.69 -8.59
C THR A 6 3.56 7.63 -7.54
N TRP A 7 3.22 8.09 -6.34
CA TRP A 7 2.75 7.26 -5.26
C TRP A 7 1.28 7.58 -5.07
N GLU A 8 0.44 6.56 -5.15
CA GLU A 8 -0.98 6.64 -4.82
C GLU A 8 -1.13 6.24 -3.36
N VAL A 9 -1.85 7.03 -2.57
CA VAL A 9 -2.02 6.79 -1.14
C VAL A 9 -3.51 6.72 -0.83
N ASP A 10 -3.95 5.55 -0.39
CA ASP A 10 -5.33 5.29 -0.02
C ASP A 10 -5.53 5.36 1.49
N GLU A 11 -6.52 6.15 1.91
CA GLU A 11 -7.06 6.13 3.27
C GLU A 11 -8.30 5.25 3.31
N PHE A 12 -8.20 4.12 3.99
CA PHE A 12 -9.34 3.23 4.15
C PHE A 12 -10.29 3.74 5.24
N LYS A 13 -11.60 3.46 5.07
CA LYS A 13 -12.67 3.92 5.97
C LYS A 13 -13.47 2.74 6.53
N GLY A 14 -14.38 3.04 7.45
CA GLY A 14 -15.26 2.03 8.06
C GLY A 14 -14.47 1.00 8.89
N ALA A 15 -14.71 -0.29 8.66
CA ALA A 15 -14.01 -1.38 9.35
C ALA A 15 -12.50 -1.48 8.97
N ASN A 16 -12.05 -0.69 8.00
CA ASN A 16 -10.64 -0.55 7.64
C ASN A 16 -10.05 0.81 8.07
N ALA A 17 -10.76 1.59 8.87
CA ALA A 17 -10.30 2.92 9.29
C ALA A 17 -8.97 2.88 10.05
N GLY A 18 -8.09 3.83 9.72
CA GLY A 18 -6.73 3.93 10.27
C GLY A 18 -5.66 3.16 9.47
N LEU A 19 -6.07 2.36 8.48
CA LEU A 19 -5.16 1.79 7.51
C LEU A 19 -4.91 2.78 6.36
N PHE A 20 -3.63 3.01 6.09
CA PHE A 20 -3.15 3.70 4.90
C PHE A 20 -2.30 2.74 4.09
N VAL A 21 -2.52 2.67 2.79
CA VAL A 21 -1.69 1.89 1.86
C VAL A 21 -1.16 2.84 0.80
N ALA A 22 0.11 2.70 0.46
CA ALA A 22 0.74 3.46 -0.59
C ALA A 22 1.22 2.51 -1.69
N GLU A 23 0.80 2.78 -2.92
CA GLU A 23 1.14 2.00 -4.11
C GLU A 23 2.02 2.84 -5.05
N ILE A 24 2.95 2.19 -5.72
CA ILE A 24 3.86 2.77 -6.71
C ILE A 24 3.84 1.91 -7.96
N GLU A 25 3.68 2.55 -9.11
CA GLU A 25 3.76 1.89 -10.41
C GLU A 25 5.22 1.82 -10.88
N LEU A 26 5.68 0.61 -11.18
CA LEU A 26 6.98 0.33 -11.77
C LEU A 26 6.80 -0.25 -13.17
N THR A 27 7.74 0.04 -14.05
CA THR A 27 7.76 -0.45 -15.43
C THR A 27 8.15 -1.93 -15.49
N ASP A 28 8.93 -2.39 -14.51
CA ASP A 28 9.41 -3.76 -14.35
C ASP A 28 9.61 -4.06 -12.85
N GLU A 29 9.49 -5.33 -12.46
CA GLU A 29 9.64 -5.78 -11.07
C GLU A 29 11.04 -5.52 -10.48
N ASN A 30 12.06 -5.39 -11.33
CA ASN A 30 13.45 -5.13 -10.94
C ASN A 30 13.81 -3.64 -11.02
N GLU A 31 12.84 -2.77 -11.36
CA GLU A 31 13.08 -1.34 -11.40
C GLU A 31 13.47 -0.82 -10.01
N LYS A 32 14.61 -0.13 -9.93
CA LYS A 32 15.05 0.52 -8.69
C LYS A 32 14.25 1.80 -8.48
N TYR A 33 13.77 2.01 -7.27
CA TYR A 33 13.07 3.21 -6.85
C TYR A 33 13.51 3.66 -5.46
N SER A 34 13.36 4.95 -5.19
CA SER A 34 13.53 5.52 -3.86
C SER A 34 12.17 5.55 -3.14
N LYS A 35 12.14 5.29 -1.83
CA LYS A 35 10.92 5.44 -1.02
C LYS A 35 10.95 6.75 -0.22
N PRO A 36 9.82 7.48 -0.11
CA PRO A 36 9.67 8.54 0.87
C PRO A 36 9.81 8.03 2.32
N ASP A 37 10.23 8.90 3.23
CA ASP A 37 10.42 8.54 4.65
C ASP A 37 9.13 8.12 5.35
N TRP A 38 7.98 8.63 4.89
CA TRP A 38 6.66 8.31 5.43
C TRP A 38 6.12 6.95 4.95
N VAL A 39 6.66 6.37 3.87
CA VAL A 39 6.29 5.02 3.43
C VAL A 39 6.88 4.02 4.41
N GLY A 40 6.04 3.18 4.99
CA GLY A 40 6.43 2.20 5.99
C GLY A 40 7.02 0.92 5.41
N GLU A 41 6.55 -0.20 5.94
CA GLU A 41 6.94 -1.56 5.52
C GLU A 41 6.48 -1.84 4.08
N ASN A 42 7.31 -2.58 3.33
CA ASN A 42 6.88 -3.12 2.03
C ASN A 42 5.94 -4.31 2.26
N VAL A 43 4.72 -4.19 1.77
CA VAL A 43 3.66 -5.20 1.93
C VAL A 43 3.21 -5.81 0.60
N SER A 44 3.97 -5.64 -0.49
CA SER A 44 3.59 -6.06 -1.84
C SER A 44 3.23 -7.55 -1.93
N ASP A 45 3.98 -8.41 -1.23
CA ASP A 45 3.72 -9.86 -1.20
C ASP A 45 2.77 -10.30 -0.07
N ASN A 46 2.38 -9.38 0.81
CA ASN A 46 1.52 -9.69 1.94
C ASN A 46 0.06 -9.63 1.53
N ARG A 47 -0.48 -10.80 1.17
CA ARG A 47 -1.87 -10.96 0.73
C ARG A 47 -2.90 -10.35 1.69
N LYS A 48 -2.63 -10.20 2.99
CA LYS A 48 -3.60 -9.59 3.93
C LYS A 48 -4.01 -8.18 3.51
N TYR A 49 -3.10 -7.42 2.89
CA TYR A 49 -3.33 -6.06 2.43
C TYR A 49 -4.04 -5.97 1.06
N ALA A 50 -4.23 -7.10 0.37
CA ALA A 50 -4.99 -7.11 -0.88
C ALA A 50 -6.45 -6.70 -0.63
N ASN A 51 -7.02 -5.88 -1.52
CA ASN A 51 -8.39 -5.38 -1.41
C ASN A 51 -9.43 -6.49 -1.22
N SER A 52 -9.27 -7.63 -1.90
CA SER A 52 -10.14 -8.79 -1.73
C SER A 52 -10.11 -9.36 -0.30
N ASN A 53 -8.94 -9.37 0.34
CA ASN A 53 -8.79 -9.84 1.70
C ASN A 53 -9.25 -8.79 2.73
N LEU A 54 -9.04 -7.50 2.48
CA LEU A 54 -9.56 -6.41 3.32
C LEU A 54 -11.09 -6.37 3.38
N VAL A 55 -11.76 -6.83 2.33
CA VAL A 55 -13.22 -7.00 2.32
C VAL A 55 -13.64 -8.20 3.17
N MET A 56 -12.91 -9.32 3.09
CA MET A 56 -13.24 -10.57 3.79
C MET A 56 -12.88 -10.54 5.28
N LYS A 57 -11.73 -9.97 5.62
CA LYS A 57 -11.19 -9.81 6.97
C LYS A 57 -10.69 -8.37 7.11
N PRO A 58 -11.51 -7.44 7.62
CA PRO A 58 -11.14 -6.03 7.75
C PRO A 58 -9.94 -5.82 8.68
N TYR A 59 -9.20 -4.74 8.46
CA TYR A 59 -8.01 -4.31 9.21
C TYR A 59 -8.20 -4.36 10.71
N THR A 60 -9.35 -3.88 11.21
CA THR A 60 -9.64 -3.85 12.65
C THR A 60 -9.84 -5.24 13.26
N SER A 61 -9.85 -6.31 12.45
CA SER A 61 -10.04 -7.70 12.86
C SER A 61 -8.82 -8.60 12.58
N TRP A 62 -7.72 -8.04 12.09
CA TRP A 62 -6.55 -8.78 11.62
C TRP A 62 -5.84 -9.63 12.68
#